data_AF-M6UPM4-F1
#
_entry.id   AF-M6UPM4-F1
#
_cell.length_a   1.000
_cell.length_b   1.000
_cell.length_c   1.000
_cell.angle_alpha   90.00
_cell.angle_beta   90.00
_cell.angle_gamma   90.00
#
_symmetry.space_group_name_H-M   'P 1'
#
loop_
_entity.id
_entity.type
_entity.pdbx_description
1 polymer ?
#
loop_
_entity_poly.entity_id
_entity_poly.type
_entity_poly.pdbx_seq_one_letter_code
_entity_poly.pdbx_strand_id
1 'polypeptide(L)' 'MPKIIRTTDFVAEVKDLARRGYTKVDISKKLSGKYSGDGKKLTSRTIEKALTEGPFRGKQ' A
#
# COMPACT_ATOMS: atom_id res chain seq x y z
N MET A 1 -9.94 -0.57 17.06
CA MET A 1 -9.51 -1.16 15.78
C MET A 1 -8.46 -0.28 15.13
N PRO A 2 -7.15 -0.63 15.12
CA PRO A 2 -6.16 0.28 14.55
C PRO A 2 -6.11 0.16 13.03
N LYS A 3 -6.25 1.33 12.39
CA LYS A 3 -6.50 1.59 10.97
C LYS A 3 -5.59 0.82 10.01
N ILE A 4 -6.24 0.24 9.02
CA ILE A 4 -5.69 -0.60 7.97
C ILE A 4 -5.18 0.30 6.85
N ILE A 5 -3.86 0.29 6.62
CA ILE A 5 -3.22 1.07 5.54
C ILE A 5 -3.65 0.58 4.14
N ARG A 6 -4.28 -0.60 4.02
CA ARG A 6 -4.83 -1.15 2.76
C ARG A 6 -6.25 -0.69 2.47
N THR A 7 -6.46 0.62 2.42
CA THR A 7 -7.69 1.17 1.85
C THR A 7 -7.71 0.96 0.33
N THR A 8 -8.88 1.14 -0.29
CA THR A 8 -9.06 1.04 -1.75
C THR A 8 -8.12 1.98 -2.50
N ASP A 9 -7.95 3.21 -2.00
CA ASP A 9 -7.06 4.22 -2.60
C ASP A 9 -5.59 3.80 -2.59
N PHE A 10 -5.12 3.25 -1.47
CA PHE A 10 -3.75 2.74 -1.36
C PHE A 10 -3.48 1.64 -2.38
N VAL A 11 -4.41 0.69 -2.52
CA VAL A 11 -4.26 -0.43 -3.48
C VAL A 11 -4.33 0.05 -4.92
N ALA A 12 -5.19 1.03 -5.22
CA ALA A 12 -5.27 1.64 -6.54
C ALA A 12 -3.95 2.35 -6.90
N GLU A 13 -3.41 3.18 -6.01
CA GLU A 13 -2.12 3.86 -6.22
C GLU A 13 -0.96 2.87 -6.39
N VAL A 14 -0.91 1.80 -5.57
CA VAL A 14 0.11 0.75 -5.70
C VAL A 14 0.03 0.06 -7.07
N LYS A 15 -1.17 -0.30 -7.53
CA LYS A 15 -1.36 -0.96 -8.83
C LYS A 15 -1.02 -0.03 -9.99
N ASP A 16 -1.35 1.25 -9.88
CA ASP A 16 -1.03 2.24 -10.92
C ASP A 16 0.49 2.44 -11.05
N LEU A 17 1.20 2.59 -9.93
CA LEU A 17 2.65 2.70 -9.94
C LEU A 17 3.33 1.42 -10.45
N ALA A 18 2.83 0.24 -10.07
CA ALA A 18 3.35 -1.03 -10.60
C ALA A 18 3.16 -1.14 -12.11
N ARG A 19 2.01 -0.71 -12.66
CA ARG A 19 1.77 -0.67 -14.12
C ARG A 19 2.70 0.30 -14.84
N ARG A 20 3.09 1.39 -14.20
CA ARG A 20 4.07 2.36 -14.73
C ARG A 20 5.52 1.85 -14.65
N GLY A 21 5.77 0.64 -14.14
CA GLY A 21 7.09 0.02 -14.07
C GLY A 21 7.90 0.35 -12.82
N TYR A 22 7.29 0.96 -11.79
CA TYR A 22 8.00 1.23 -10.53
C TYR A 22 8.24 -0.07 -9.75
N THR A 23 9.41 -0.17 -9.10
CA THR A 23 9.72 -1.31 -8.23
C THR A 23 8.97 -1.21 -6.90
N LYS A 24 8.80 -2.35 -6.21
CA LYS A 24 8.17 -2.39 -4.87
C LYS A 24 8.85 -1.42 -3.87
N VAL A 25 10.17 -1.25 -4.00
CA VAL A 25 10.96 -0.34 -3.14
C VAL A 25 10.62 1.11 -3.45
N ASP A 26 10.57 1.49 -4.73
CA ASP A 26 10.22 2.86 -5.13
C ASP A 26 8.79 3.22 -4.75
N ILE A 27 7.86 2.27 -4.94
CA ILE A 27 6.46 2.42 -4.53
C ILE A 27 6.39 2.65 -3.02
N SER A 28 7.10 1.86 -2.20
CA SER A 28 7.11 2.03 -0.75
C SER A 28 7.63 3.41 -0.33
N LYS A 29 8.71 3.91 -0.95
CA LYS A 29 9.26 5.25 -0.67
C LYS A 29 8.27 6.34 -1.05
N LYS A 30 7.69 6.25 -2.24
CA LYS A 30 6.76 7.27 -2.78
C LYS A 30 5.47 7.35 -1.98
N LEU A 31 4.93 6.21 -1.57
CA LEU A 31 3.70 6.15 -0.77
C LEU A 31 3.96 6.35 0.73
N SER A 32 5.20 6.20 1.20
CA SER A 32 5.56 6.45 2.60
C SER A 32 5.15 7.85 3.04
N GLY A 33 5.35 8.89 2.21
CA GLY A 33 4.97 10.26 2.57
C GLY A 33 3.47 10.47 2.78
N LYS A 34 2.62 9.71 2.09
CA LYS A 34 1.15 9.81 2.19
C LYS A 34 0.53 8.89 3.24
N TYR A 35 1.07 7.67 3.36
CA TYR A 35 0.43 6.59 4.08
C TYR A 35 1.22 6.11 5.31
N SER A 36 2.45 6.63 5.53
CA SER A 36 3.22 6.37 6.75
C SER A 36 2.84 7.38 7.84
N GLY A 37 1.64 7.22 8.40
CA GLY A 37 1.22 7.90 9.64
C GLY A 37 1.29 6.95 10.83
N ASP A 38 1.61 7.47 12.03
CA ASP A 38 1.59 6.73 13.30
C ASP A 38 2.58 5.55 13.41
N GLY A 39 3.85 5.77 13.07
CA GLY A 39 4.94 4.80 13.34
C GLY A 39 4.93 3.54 12.46
N LYS A 40 3.96 3.39 11.56
CA LYS A 40 3.89 2.26 10.63
C LYS A 40 4.61 2.58 9.33
N LYS A 41 5.86 2.11 9.21
CA LYS A 41 6.61 2.14 7.95
C LYS A 41 5.90 1.30 6.88
N LEU A 42 5.78 1.86 5.68
CA LEU A 42 5.44 1.10 4.49
C LEU A 42 6.60 0.18 4.12
N THR A 43 6.35 -1.14 4.16
CA THR A 43 7.32 -2.15 3.77
C THR A 43 7.00 -2.69 2.38
N SER A 44 8.01 -3.24 1.71
CA SER A 44 7.85 -4.00 0.47
C SER A 44 6.79 -5.10 0.59
N ARG A 45 6.69 -5.74 1.77
CA ARG A 45 5.65 -6.74 2.08
C ARG A 45 4.24 -6.16 2.07
N THR A 46 4.07 -4.90 2.49
CA THR A 46 2.77 -4.20 2.41
C THR A 46 2.37 -3.93 0.96
N ILE A 47 3.32 -3.54 0.12
CA ILE A 47 3.10 -3.31 -1.31
C ILE A 47 2.73 -4.63 -2.01
N GLU A 48 3.47 -5.69 -1.72
CA GLU A 48 3.22 -7.03 -2.26
C GLU A 48 1.80 -7.50 -1.95
N LYS A 49 1.36 -7.38 -0.69
CA LYS A 49 0.00 -7.75 -0.32
C LYS A 49 -1.07 -6.86 -0.95
N ALA A 50 -0.79 -5.58 -1.22
CA ALA A 50 -1.71 -4.75 -1.98
C ALA A 50 -1.84 -5.18 -3.45
N LEU A 51 -0.77 -5.68 -4.05
CA LEU A 51 -0.78 -6.22 -5.42
C LEU A 51 -1.50 -7.57 -5.50
N THR A 52 -1.32 -8.46 -4.50
CA THR A 52 -1.83 -9.83 -4.53
C THR A 52 -3.21 -9.99 -3.87
N GLU A 53 -3.43 -9.40 -2.69
CA GLU A 53 -4.64 -9.62 -1.87
C GLU A 53 -5.73 -8.56 -2.12
N GLY A 54 -5.38 -7.41 -2.72
CA GLY A 54 -6.31 -6.30 -2.94
C GLY A 54 -6.62 -5.50 -1.66
N PRO A 55 -7.65 -4.61 -1.69
CA PRO A 55 -8.02 -3.81 -0.52
C PRO A 55 -8.49 -4.72 0.62
N PHE A 56 -8.27 -4.29 1.87
CA PHE A 56 -8.67 -5.11 3.00
C PHE A 56 -10.20 -5.23 3.00
N ARG A 57 -10.68 -6.44 2.71
CA ARG A 57 -12.05 -6.84 3.00
C ARG A 57 -12.16 -7.03 4.51
N GLY A 58 -12.26 -5.92 5.25
CA GLY A 58 -12.78 -6.00 6.61
C GLY A 58 -14.13 -6.67 6.50
N LYS A 59 -14.37 -7.76 7.25
CA LYS A 59 -15.75 -8.20 7.48
C LYS A 59 -16.47 -6.99 8.05
N GLN A 60 -17.36 -6.44 7.24
CA GLN A 60 -18.28 -5.38 7.62
C GLN A 60 -19.26 -5.91 8.66
#